data_AF-A0A7V9S632-F1
#
_entry.id   AF-A0A7V9S632-F1
#
_cell.length_a   1.000
_cell.length_b   1.000
_cell.length_c   1.000
_cell.angle_alpha   90.00
_cell.angle_beta   90.00
_cell.angle_gamma   90.00
#
_symmetry.space_group_name_H-M   'P 1'
#
loop_
_entity.id
_entity.type
_entity.pdbx_description
1 polymer ?
#
loop_
_entity_poly.entity_id
_entity_poly.type
_entity_poly.pdbx_seq_one_letter_code
_entity_poly.pdbx_strand_id
1 'polypeptide(L)'
;ETEILGQTKKAYAQAREAGTAGPYLHRLFQRAFRVAKQVRSRTDITRGAVSVGSVAVELAVKIFGNLANRKALVLGAGETSERTARALAARGVTDLRVSNRSFERGQDLANRVGGRAVPFEDWKEQFRDIDILISSTSAGEPLLTAAMLYPISAERVDRPLFIIDIAVPRDIAPEVNELEGVYLYDIDSLRTIAARSLAQRREQIAAGEEIIAEHVSAFAESLQGGATALRHAKMTEHDALSEAPLRPSES
;
A
#
# COMPACT_ATOMS: atom_id res chain seq x y z
N GLU A 1 -3.78 -2.67 4.84
CA GLU A 1 -3.84 -1.20 4.94
C GLU A 1 -3.35 -0.76 6.32
N THR A 2 -2.49 0.26 6.39
CA THR A 2 -1.82 0.68 7.65
C THR A 2 -2.25 2.06 8.14
N GLU A 3 -2.95 2.82 7.29
CA GLU A 3 -3.31 4.21 7.55
C GLU A 3 -4.36 4.35 8.65
N ILE A 4 -5.44 3.59 8.58
CA ILE A 4 -6.52 3.58 9.58
C ILE A 4 -5.96 3.28 10.98
N LEU A 5 -5.10 2.25 11.12
CA LEU A 5 -4.46 1.92 12.39
C LEU A 5 -3.59 3.07 12.93
N GLY A 6 -2.89 3.78 12.03
CA GLY A 6 -2.11 4.97 12.37
C GLY A 6 -2.98 6.12 12.87
N GLN A 7 -4.10 6.39 12.19
CA GLN A 7 -5.08 7.39 12.58
C GLN A 7 -5.72 7.04 13.94
N THR A 8 -6.09 5.78 14.17
CA THR A 8 -6.63 5.30 15.46
C THR A 8 -5.62 5.48 16.60
N LYS A 9 -4.33 5.19 16.37
CA LYS A 9 -3.28 5.43 17.37
C LYS A 9 -3.13 6.91 17.73
N LYS A 10 -3.20 7.80 16.74
CA LYS A 10 -3.16 9.26 16.97
C LYS A 10 -4.36 9.72 17.80
N ALA A 11 -5.57 9.30 17.45
CA ALA A 11 -6.78 9.63 18.19
C ALA A 11 -6.73 9.15 19.64
N TYR A 12 -6.26 7.91 19.86
CA TYR A 12 -6.06 7.37 21.21
C TYR A 12 -5.01 8.17 22.01
N ALA A 13 -3.91 8.59 21.39
CA ALA A 13 -2.89 9.40 22.06
C ALA A 13 -3.47 10.77 22.52
N GLN A 14 -4.26 11.43 21.66
CA GLN A 14 -4.96 12.67 22.00
C GLN A 14 -5.95 12.49 23.15
N ALA A 15 -6.75 11.42 23.14
CA ALA A 15 -7.69 11.12 24.23
C ALA A 15 -6.97 10.83 25.56
N ARG A 16 -5.78 10.22 25.52
CA ARG A 16 -4.96 9.98 26.71
C ARG A 16 -4.40 11.28 27.27
N GLU A 17 -3.92 12.17 26.41
CA GLU A 17 -3.39 13.48 26.78
C GLU A 17 -4.47 14.39 27.38
N ALA A 18 -5.68 14.34 26.81
CA ALA A 18 -6.84 15.08 27.32
C ALA A 18 -7.49 14.44 28.58
N GLY A 19 -6.99 13.30 29.07
CA GLY A 19 -7.55 12.60 30.23
C GLY A 19 -8.94 11.97 29.99
N THR A 20 -9.39 11.88 28.74
CA THR A 20 -10.71 11.33 28.39
C THR A 20 -10.68 9.83 28.10
N ALA A 21 -9.50 9.23 28.01
CA ALA A 21 -9.32 7.78 27.88
C ALA A 21 -9.34 7.08 29.25
N GLY A 22 -10.54 6.87 29.80
CA GLY A 22 -10.73 6.11 31.03
C GLY A 22 -10.19 4.66 30.96
N PRO A 23 -10.10 3.95 32.10
CA PRO A 23 -9.41 2.65 32.20
C PRO A 23 -9.96 1.57 31.27
N TYR A 24 -11.27 1.57 31.01
CA TYR A 24 -11.90 0.63 30.07
C TYR A 24 -11.53 0.92 28.61
N LEU A 25 -11.59 2.19 28.20
CA LEU A 25 -11.18 2.61 26.86
C LEU A 25 -9.69 2.38 26.63
N HIS A 26 -8.86 2.68 27.63
CA HIS A 26 -7.43 2.38 27.58
C HIS A 26 -7.15 0.90 27.30
N ARG A 27 -7.78 0.00 28.07
CA ARG A 27 -7.63 -1.46 27.88
C ARG A 27 -8.14 -1.92 26.53
N LEU A 28 -9.27 -1.38 26.05
CA LEU A 28 -9.81 -1.67 24.72
C LEU A 28 -8.81 -1.32 23.61
N PHE A 29 -8.29 -0.09 23.59
CA PHE A 29 -7.33 0.34 22.56
C PHE A 29 -6.04 -0.47 22.59
N GLN A 30 -5.49 -0.77 23.77
CA GLN A 30 -4.30 -1.62 23.89
C GLN A 30 -4.55 -3.02 23.31
N ARG A 31 -5.72 -3.60 23.58
CA ARG A 31 -6.09 -4.90 23.01
C ARG A 31 -6.30 -4.81 21.51
N ALA A 32 -7.02 -3.81 21.01
CA ALA A 32 -7.24 -3.59 19.58
C ALA A 32 -5.91 -3.46 18.81
N PHE A 33 -4.92 -2.73 19.32
CA PHE A 33 -3.60 -2.61 18.68
C PHE A 33 -2.83 -3.94 18.68
N ARG A 34 -2.97 -4.75 19.73
CA ARG A 34 -2.38 -6.10 19.80
C ARG A 34 -3.03 -7.03 18.78
N VAL A 35 -4.36 -7.04 18.70
CA VAL A 35 -5.12 -7.81 17.70
C VAL A 35 -4.74 -7.39 16.30
N ALA A 36 -4.66 -6.09 16.03
CA ALA A 36 -4.21 -5.59 14.72
C ALA A 36 -2.80 -6.07 14.35
N LYS A 37 -1.86 -6.16 15.32
CA LYS A 37 -0.54 -6.74 15.09
C LYS A 37 -0.61 -8.26 14.85
N GLN A 38 -1.45 -8.97 15.60
CA GLN A 38 -1.62 -10.42 15.48
C GLN A 38 -2.24 -10.81 14.14
N VAL A 39 -3.32 -10.16 13.73
CA VAL A 39 -3.95 -10.34 12.40
C VAL A 39 -2.89 -10.10 11.30
N ARG A 40 -2.15 -9.00 11.36
CA ARG A 40 -1.11 -8.69 10.35
C ARG A 40 0.07 -9.68 10.29
N SER A 41 0.34 -10.39 11.38
CA SER A 41 1.47 -11.33 11.45
C SER A 41 1.05 -12.78 11.19
N ARG A 42 -0.22 -13.11 11.41
CA ARG A 42 -0.78 -14.45 11.24
C ARG A 42 -1.59 -14.62 9.97
N THR A 43 -1.95 -13.53 9.29
CA THR A 43 -2.67 -13.58 8.02
C THR A 43 -1.95 -12.78 6.96
N ASP A 44 -2.14 -13.19 5.72
CA ASP A 44 -1.64 -12.46 4.55
C ASP A 44 -2.61 -11.33 4.12
N ILE A 45 -3.48 -10.86 5.02
CA ILE A 45 -4.47 -9.79 4.74
C ILE A 45 -3.85 -8.46 4.32
N THR A 46 -2.53 -8.30 4.49
CA THR A 46 -1.77 -7.13 4.04
C THR A 46 -0.86 -7.39 2.84
N ARG A 47 -0.77 -8.64 2.38
CA ARG A 47 -0.02 -9.02 1.18
C ARG A 47 -0.93 -8.95 -0.06
N GLY A 48 -0.30 -8.70 -1.20
CA GLY A 48 -0.96 -8.66 -2.50
C GLY A 48 -1.33 -7.24 -2.93
N ALA A 49 -0.83 -6.87 -4.10
CA ALA A 49 -1.17 -5.64 -4.79
C ALA A 49 -2.64 -5.64 -5.26
N VAL A 50 -3.40 -4.63 -4.86
CA VAL A 50 -4.85 -4.49 -5.17
C VAL A 50 -5.15 -3.40 -6.19
N SER A 51 -4.14 -2.69 -6.69
CA SER A 51 -4.25 -1.70 -7.75
C SER A 51 -3.22 -1.96 -8.85
N VAL A 52 -3.49 -1.46 -10.05
CA VAL A 52 -2.57 -1.51 -11.21
C VAL A 52 -1.17 -1.04 -10.80
N GLY A 53 -1.07 0.11 -10.13
CA GLY A 53 0.22 0.66 -9.67
C GLY A 53 0.94 -0.25 -8.68
N SER A 54 0.23 -0.83 -7.71
CA SER A 54 0.86 -1.78 -6.78
C SER A 54 1.29 -3.08 -7.45
N VAL A 55 0.53 -3.58 -8.44
CA VAL A 55 0.88 -4.82 -9.15
C VAL A 55 2.12 -4.58 -10.01
N ALA A 56 2.16 -3.44 -10.71
CA ALA A 56 3.33 -3.02 -11.47
C ALA A 56 4.59 -2.96 -10.59
N VAL A 57 4.50 -2.41 -9.38
CA VAL A 57 5.62 -2.38 -8.43
C VAL A 57 6.03 -3.79 -8.01
N GLU A 58 5.09 -4.69 -7.70
CA GLU A 58 5.41 -6.07 -7.33
C GLU A 58 6.08 -6.84 -8.49
N LEU A 59 5.61 -6.65 -9.72
CA LEU A 59 6.23 -7.23 -10.91
C LEU A 59 7.64 -6.67 -11.12
N ALA A 60 7.83 -5.36 -11.01
CA ALA A 60 9.16 -4.75 -11.09
C ALA A 60 10.12 -5.33 -10.04
N VAL A 61 9.68 -5.51 -8.79
CA VAL A 61 10.48 -6.14 -7.74
C VAL A 61 10.82 -7.59 -8.06
N LYS A 62 9.91 -8.36 -8.68
CA LYS A 62 10.19 -9.74 -9.11
C LYS A 62 11.22 -9.80 -10.23
N ILE A 63 11.19 -8.85 -11.17
CA ILE A 63 12.12 -8.78 -12.31
C ILE A 63 13.50 -8.29 -11.87
N PHE A 64 13.55 -7.21 -11.09
CA PHE A 64 14.80 -6.50 -10.79
C PHE A 64 15.37 -6.74 -9.39
N GLY A 65 14.59 -7.36 -8.49
CA GLY A 65 14.88 -7.44 -7.06
C GLY A 65 14.73 -6.07 -6.39
N ASN A 66 15.82 -5.29 -6.38
CA ASN A 66 15.84 -3.94 -5.82
C ASN A 66 15.61 -2.89 -6.92
N LEU A 67 14.82 -1.86 -6.59
CA LEU A 67 14.47 -0.76 -7.50
C LEU A 67 15.32 0.51 -7.32
N ALA A 68 16.18 0.57 -6.30
CA ALA A 68 16.98 1.76 -5.96
C ALA A 68 17.80 2.36 -7.12
N ASN A 69 18.32 1.51 -8.00
CA ASN A 69 19.17 1.91 -9.13
C ASN A 69 18.46 1.78 -10.48
N ARG A 70 17.13 1.62 -10.47
CA ARG A 70 16.35 1.45 -11.70
C ARG A 70 15.89 2.79 -12.23
N LYS A 71 15.91 2.91 -13.55
CA LYS A 71 15.53 4.11 -14.28
C LYS A 71 14.17 3.87 -14.94
N ALA A 72 13.21 4.76 -14.71
CA ALA A 72 11.86 4.62 -15.25
C ALA A 72 11.47 5.81 -16.14
N LEU A 73 10.86 5.51 -17.28
CA LEU A 73 10.23 6.50 -18.16
C LEU A 73 8.71 6.37 -18.09
N VAL A 74 8.03 7.50 -17.93
CA VAL A 74 6.59 7.63 -18.12
C VAL A 74 6.36 8.31 -19.47
N LEU A 75 5.68 7.62 -20.38
CA LEU A 75 5.25 8.15 -21.67
C LEU A 75 3.76 8.48 -21.60
N GLY A 76 3.44 9.77 -21.62
CA GLY A 76 2.11 10.29 -21.37
C GLY A 76 1.95 10.89 -19.97
N ALA A 77 0.79 11.48 -19.71
CA ALA A 77 0.47 12.16 -18.46
C ALA A 77 -0.96 11.82 -17.98
N GLY A 78 -1.29 10.52 -17.97
CA GLY A 78 -2.56 10.00 -17.48
C GLY A 78 -2.56 9.75 -15.97
N GLU A 79 -3.72 9.79 -15.33
CA GLU A 79 -3.86 9.59 -13.87
C GLU A 79 -3.29 8.24 -13.41
N THR A 80 -3.55 7.16 -14.15
CA THR A 80 -3.04 5.82 -13.82
C THR A 80 -1.52 5.75 -13.95
N SER A 81 -0.94 6.42 -14.96
CA SER A 81 0.52 6.51 -15.11
C SER A 81 1.17 7.29 -13.97
N GLU A 82 0.53 8.38 -13.51
CA GLU A 82 0.98 9.12 -12.33
C GLU A 82 0.96 8.26 -11.07
N ARG A 83 -0.16 7.58 -10.79
CA ARG A 83 -0.28 6.69 -9.62
C ARG A 83 0.77 5.58 -9.65
N THR A 84 1.02 5.01 -10.82
CA THR A 84 2.03 3.94 -11.00
C THR A 84 3.44 4.47 -10.80
N ALA A 85 3.78 5.63 -11.36
CA ALA A 85 5.06 6.29 -11.18
C ALA A 85 5.32 6.65 -9.71
N ARG A 86 4.32 7.20 -9.01
CA ARG A 86 4.40 7.46 -7.56
C ARG A 86 4.66 6.19 -6.75
N ALA A 87 4.00 5.09 -7.11
CA ALA A 87 4.18 3.81 -6.42
C ALA A 87 5.61 3.26 -6.62
N LEU A 88 6.18 3.41 -7.82
CA LEU A 88 7.59 3.06 -8.09
C LEU A 88 8.57 3.95 -7.33
N ALA A 89 8.32 5.27 -7.31
CA ALA A 89 9.10 6.24 -6.54
C ALA A 89 9.15 5.85 -5.05
N ALA A 90 7.98 5.58 -4.46
CA ALA A 90 7.85 5.15 -3.07
C ALA A 90 8.56 3.83 -2.77
N ARG A 91 8.84 3.00 -3.79
CA ARG A 91 9.57 1.74 -3.65
C ARG A 91 11.07 1.86 -3.94
N GLY A 92 11.55 3.04 -4.29
CA GLY A 92 12.97 3.37 -4.38
C GLY A 92 13.47 3.75 -5.77
N VAL A 93 12.62 3.78 -6.82
CA VAL A 93 13.05 4.30 -8.12
C VAL A 93 13.37 5.79 -8.00
N THR A 94 14.62 6.18 -8.22
CA THR A 94 15.07 7.58 -8.06
C THR A 94 15.26 8.34 -9.38
N ASP A 95 15.50 7.66 -10.50
CA ASP A 95 15.56 8.29 -11.83
C ASP A 95 14.23 8.09 -12.54
N LEU A 96 13.31 9.04 -12.33
CA LEU A 96 12.03 9.12 -13.02
C LEU A 96 12.10 10.17 -14.11
N ARG A 97 11.78 9.75 -15.33
CA ARG A 97 11.71 10.59 -16.53
C ARG A 97 10.28 10.62 -17.00
N VAL A 98 9.79 11.77 -17.44
CA VAL A 98 8.42 11.92 -17.97
C VAL A 98 8.49 12.58 -19.33
N SER A 99 7.89 11.95 -20.33
CA SER A 99 7.77 12.51 -21.67
C SER A 99 6.31 12.53 -22.08
N ASN A 100 5.84 13.65 -22.62
CA ASN A 100 4.46 13.83 -23.04
C ASN A 100 4.38 14.81 -24.21
N ARG A 101 3.41 14.63 -25.12
CA ARG A 101 3.24 15.50 -26.30
C ARG A 101 3.11 16.98 -25.94
N SER A 102 2.40 17.28 -24.85
CA SER A 102 2.45 18.60 -24.22
C SER A 102 3.56 18.59 -23.18
N PHE A 103 4.64 19.32 -23.46
CA PHE A 103 5.80 19.43 -22.58
C PHE A 103 5.41 19.94 -21.19
N GLU A 104 4.55 20.97 -21.11
CA GLU A 104 4.04 21.52 -19.85
C GLU A 104 3.38 20.45 -18.97
N ARG A 105 2.47 19.65 -19.52
CA ARG A 105 1.85 18.54 -18.79
C ARG A 105 2.85 17.48 -18.34
N GLY A 106 3.89 17.23 -19.15
CA GLY A 106 4.99 16.34 -18.80
C GLY A 106 5.82 16.88 -17.64
N GLN A 107 6.14 18.18 -17.66
CA GLN A 107 6.87 18.87 -16.61
C GLN A 107 6.09 18.90 -15.29
N ASP A 108 4.78 19.17 -15.35
CA ASP A 108 3.92 19.15 -14.16
C ASP A 108 3.91 17.76 -13.50
N LEU A 109 3.77 16.70 -14.31
CA LEU A 109 3.82 15.34 -13.81
C LEU A 109 5.21 14.99 -13.26
N ALA A 110 6.29 15.37 -13.95
CA ALA A 110 7.66 15.18 -13.48
C ALA A 110 7.86 15.80 -12.09
N ASN A 111 7.44 17.06 -11.90
CA ASN A 111 7.51 17.76 -10.62
C ASN A 111 6.74 17.01 -9.52
N ARG A 112 5.53 16.53 -9.86
CA ARG A 112 4.66 15.79 -8.94
C ARG A 112 5.26 14.47 -8.46
N VAL A 113 6.05 13.78 -9.30
CA VAL A 113 6.67 12.49 -8.98
C VAL A 113 8.14 12.59 -8.56
N GLY A 114 8.70 13.80 -8.51
CA GLY A 114 10.11 14.03 -8.18
C GLY A 114 11.07 13.58 -9.29
N GLY A 115 10.61 13.60 -10.54
CA GLY A 115 11.39 13.25 -11.73
C GLY A 115 11.78 14.46 -12.57
N ARG A 116 12.21 14.20 -13.81
CA ARG A 116 12.54 15.22 -14.82
C ARG A 116 11.72 15.05 -16.09
N ALA A 117 11.38 16.16 -16.73
CA ALA A 117 10.77 16.12 -18.06
C ALA A 117 11.81 15.77 -19.13
N VAL A 118 11.38 15.03 -20.15
CA VAL A 118 12.14 14.73 -21.37
C VAL A 118 11.28 15.17 -22.55
N PRO A 119 11.81 15.94 -23.52
CA PRO A 119 11.09 16.30 -24.74
C PRO A 119 10.49 15.06 -25.44
N PHE A 120 9.38 15.24 -26.15
CA PHE A 120 8.67 14.11 -26.77
C PHE A 120 9.41 13.55 -27.98
N GLU A 121 10.25 14.34 -28.62
CA GLU A 121 11.17 13.93 -29.67
C GLU A 121 12.25 12.97 -29.16
N ASP A 122 12.64 13.09 -27.88
CA ASP A 122 13.82 12.40 -27.31
C ASP A 122 13.47 11.13 -26.53
N TRP A 123 12.19 10.78 -26.38
CA TRP A 123 11.76 9.66 -25.52
C TRP A 123 12.37 8.33 -25.97
N LYS A 124 12.58 8.15 -27.29
CA LYS A 124 13.12 6.92 -27.88
C LYS A 124 14.57 6.67 -27.44
N GLU A 125 15.36 7.73 -27.35
CA GLU A 125 16.77 7.64 -26.95
C GLU A 125 16.93 7.16 -25.50
N GLN A 126 15.91 7.38 -24.67
CA GLN A 126 15.90 6.95 -23.28
C GLN A 126 15.93 5.41 -23.15
N PHE A 127 15.52 4.65 -24.18
CA PHE A 127 15.49 3.18 -24.14
C PHE A 127 16.86 2.52 -24.00
N ARG A 128 17.95 3.23 -24.30
CA ARG A 128 19.31 2.76 -23.97
C ARG A 128 19.55 2.70 -22.47
N ASP A 129 18.80 3.51 -21.72
CA ASP A 129 19.11 3.89 -20.36
C ASP A 129 18.06 3.50 -19.35
N ILE A 130 16.80 3.33 -19.73
CA ILE A 130 15.73 2.96 -18.81
C ILE A 130 15.63 1.46 -18.59
N ASP A 131 15.05 1.06 -17.47
CA ASP A 131 14.71 -0.34 -17.15
C ASP A 131 13.20 -0.55 -17.11
N ILE A 132 12.43 0.52 -16.89
CA ILE A 132 10.97 0.49 -16.76
C ILE A 132 10.34 1.53 -17.68
N LEU A 133 9.34 1.14 -18.46
CA LEU A 133 8.46 2.03 -19.21
C LEU A 133 7.03 1.95 -18.66
N ILE A 134 6.40 3.10 -18.46
CA ILE A 134 4.96 3.22 -18.19
C ILE A 134 4.36 4.04 -19.31
N SER A 135 3.54 3.44 -20.15
CA SER A 135 2.88 4.13 -21.27
C SER A 135 1.40 4.36 -20.96
N SER A 136 0.91 5.56 -21.24
CA SER A 136 -0.49 5.95 -21.04
C SER A 136 -0.85 7.14 -21.93
N THR A 137 -0.55 7.05 -23.23
CA THR A 137 -0.90 8.10 -24.19
C THR A 137 -2.31 7.91 -24.77
N SER A 138 -2.70 8.83 -25.65
CA SER A 138 -3.95 8.79 -26.42
C SER A 138 -3.67 8.60 -27.92
N ALA A 139 -2.59 7.90 -28.27
CA ALA A 139 -2.24 7.61 -29.65
C ALA A 139 -3.28 6.68 -30.30
N GLY A 140 -3.56 6.90 -31.59
CA GLY A 140 -4.45 6.02 -32.36
C GLY A 140 -3.76 4.76 -32.86
N GLU A 141 -2.43 4.74 -32.86
CA GLU A 141 -1.57 3.64 -33.31
C GLU A 141 -0.44 3.42 -32.31
N PRO A 142 0.12 2.20 -32.22
CA PRO A 142 1.26 1.91 -31.35
C PRO A 142 2.46 2.84 -31.62
N LEU A 143 2.99 3.44 -30.55
CA LEU A 143 4.15 4.31 -30.56
C LEU A 143 5.48 3.52 -30.52
N LEU A 144 5.46 2.33 -29.93
CA LEU A 144 6.62 1.44 -29.84
C LEU A 144 6.32 0.10 -30.54
N THR A 145 7.16 -0.26 -31.50
CA THR A 145 7.08 -1.53 -32.23
C THR A 145 8.32 -2.38 -31.96
N ALA A 146 8.25 -3.69 -32.25
CA ALA A 146 9.40 -4.57 -32.10
C ALA A 146 10.58 -4.14 -32.98
N ALA A 147 10.32 -3.68 -34.21
CA ALA A 147 11.36 -3.18 -35.12
C ALA A 147 12.14 -1.99 -34.55
N MET A 148 11.47 -1.10 -33.81
CA MET A 148 12.13 0.04 -33.15
C MET A 148 13.01 -0.40 -31.98
N LEU A 149 12.57 -1.42 -31.24
CA LEU A 149 13.25 -1.86 -30.02
C LEU A 149 14.37 -2.87 -30.29
N TYR A 150 14.26 -3.68 -31.35
CA TYR A 150 15.22 -4.71 -31.74
C TYR A 150 16.69 -4.28 -31.74
N PRO A 151 17.09 -3.13 -32.37
CA PRO A 151 18.49 -2.71 -32.34
C PRO A 151 18.97 -2.35 -30.93
N ILE A 152 18.06 -1.90 -30.05
CA ILE A 152 18.38 -1.52 -28.67
C ILE A 152 18.43 -2.75 -27.78
N SER A 153 17.55 -3.74 -27.97
CA SER A 153 17.53 -4.95 -27.15
C SER A 153 18.82 -5.76 -27.27
N ALA A 154 19.44 -5.78 -28.45
CA ALA A 154 20.73 -6.43 -28.67
C ALA A 154 21.87 -5.83 -27.82
N GLU A 155 21.79 -4.55 -27.45
CA GLU A 155 22.78 -3.87 -26.60
C GLU A 155 22.52 -4.09 -25.10
N ARG A 156 21.40 -4.72 -24.72
CA ARG A 156 20.90 -4.84 -23.34
C ARG A 156 21.11 -6.23 -22.73
N VAL A 157 22.33 -6.76 -22.86
CA VAL A 157 22.71 -8.07 -22.30
C VAL A 157 22.49 -8.08 -20.78
N ASP A 158 21.77 -9.08 -20.27
CA ASP A 158 21.39 -9.25 -18.86
C ASP A 158 20.66 -8.06 -18.23
N ARG A 159 20.04 -7.22 -19.07
CA ARG A 159 19.40 -5.99 -18.63
C ARG A 159 17.96 -5.89 -19.10
N PRO A 160 17.04 -6.55 -18.37
CA PRO A 160 15.66 -6.64 -18.80
C PRO A 160 14.99 -5.26 -18.90
N LEU A 161 14.00 -5.17 -19.79
CA LEU A 161 13.14 -4.01 -19.97
C LEU A 161 11.72 -4.39 -19.59
N PHE A 162 11.19 -3.72 -18.56
CA PHE A 162 9.83 -3.94 -18.09
C PHE A 162 8.90 -2.84 -18.61
N ILE A 163 7.85 -3.21 -19.33
CA ILE A 163 6.93 -2.28 -19.99
C ILE A 163 5.52 -2.48 -19.45
N ILE A 164 4.91 -1.38 -19.04
CA ILE A 164 3.54 -1.30 -18.55
C ILE A 164 2.73 -0.44 -19.53
N ASP A 165 1.88 -1.05 -20.33
CA ASP A 165 1.04 -0.39 -21.34
C ASP A 165 -0.38 -0.17 -20.80
N ILE A 166 -0.66 1.06 -20.37
CA ILE A 166 -1.93 1.46 -19.76
C ILE A 166 -2.86 2.13 -20.80
N ALA A 167 -2.37 2.34 -22.02
CA ALA A 167 -3.11 3.08 -23.05
C ALA A 167 -4.21 2.25 -23.70
N VAL A 168 -5.29 2.94 -24.09
CA VAL A 168 -6.40 2.39 -24.88
C VAL A 168 -6.78 3.42 -25.94
N PRO A 169 -6.49 3.20 -27.24
CA PRO A 169 -5.75 2.07 -27.83
C PRO A 169 -4.32 1.91 -27.32
N ARG A 170 -3.73 0.71 -27.52
CA ARG A 170 -2.40 0.35 -26.99
C ARG A 170 -1.29 1.21 -27.58
N ASP A 171 -0.38 1.66 -26.71
CA ASP A 171 0.82 2.39 -27.15
C ASP A 171 1.93 1.44 -27.62
N ILE A 172 1.89 0.17 -27.19
CA ILE A 172 2.96 -0.79 -27.43
C ILE A 172 2.41 -1.93 -28.26
N ALA A 173 3.07 -2.18 -29.40
CA ALA A 173 2.68 -3.27 -30.28
C ALA A 173 2.88 -4.62 -29.57
N PRO A 174 1.93 -5.57 -29.64
CA PRO A 174 1.99 -6.83 -28.89
C PRO A 174 3.26 -7.65 -29.13
N GLU A 175 3.78 -7.63 -30.35
CA GLU A 175 5.01 -8.33 -30.77
C GLU A 175 6.27 -7.87 -30.03
N VAL A 176 6.24 -6.71 -29.37
CA VAL A 176 7.34 -6.25 -28.50
C VAL A 176 7.63 -7.25 -27.38
N ASN A 177 6.61 -8.00 -26.93
CA ASN A 177 6.76 -9.02 -25.88
C ASN A 177 7.49 -10.29 -26.37
N GLU A 178 7.72 -10.44 -27.67
CA GLU A 178 8.47 -11.58 -28.23
C GLU A 178 9.99 -11.37 -28.18
N LEU A 179 10.43 -10.15 -27.88
CA LEU A 179 11.84 -9.81 -27.76
C LEU A 179 12.43 -10.35 -26.45
N GLU A 180 13.61 -10.96 -26.56
CA GLU A 180 14.33 -11.48 -25.41
C GLU A 180 14.65 -10.36 -24.41
N GLY A 181 14.43 -10.64 -23.11
CA GLY A 181 14.65 -9.68 -22.04
C GLY A 181 13.59 -8.57 -21.94
N VAL A 182 12.51 -8.62 -22.73
CA VAL A 182 11.39 -7.67 -22.63
C VAL A 182 10.19 -8.31 -21.91
N TYR A 183 9.61 -7.58 -20.97
CA TYR A 183 8.42 -7.98 -20.23
C TYR A 183 7.33 -6.95 -20.42
N LEU A 184 6.34 -7.22 -21.26
CA LEU A 184 5.23 -6.32 -21.56
C LEU A 184 3.95 -6.78 -20.86
N TYR A 185 3.35 -5.88 -20.08
CA TYR A 185 2.06 -6.08 -19.44
C TYR A 185 1.11 -4.94 -19.79
N ASP A 186 -0.08 -5.29 -20.26
CA ASP A 186 -1.16 -4.34 -20.47
C ASP A 186 -2.03 -4.13 -19.22
N ILE A 187 -2.90 -3.12 -19.27
CA ILE A 187 -3.81 -2.79 -18.17
C ILE A 187 -4.71 -3.95 -17.74
N ASP A 188 -5.16 -4.79 -18.67
CA ASP A 188 -6.09 -5.88 -18.38
C ASP A 188 -5.38 -7.07 -17.71
N SER A 189 -4.14 -7.35 -18.12
CA SER A 189 -3.26 -8.30 -17.44
C SER A 189 -2.99 -7.88 -16.00
N LEU A 190 -2.67 -6.59 -15.78
CA LEU A 190 -2.44 -6.06 -14.43
C LEU A 190 -3.71 -6.09 -13.57
N ARG A 191 -4.88 -5.78 -14.15
CA ARG A 191 -6.18 -5.91 -13.47
C ARG A 191 -6.48 -7.35 -13.07
N THR A 192 -6.15 -8.31 -13.92
CA THR A 192 -6.36 -9.74 -13.65
C THR A 192 -5.51 -10.20 -12.46
N ILE A 193 -4.24 -9.77 -12.41
CA ILE A 193 -3.34 -10.07 -11.28
C ILE A 193 -3.83 -9.39 -9.98
N ALA A 194 -4.31 -8.14 -10.07
CA ALA A 194 -4.88 -7.42 -8.94
C ALA A 194 -6.13 -8.14 -8.40
N ALA A 195 -7.01 -8.60 -9.29
CA ALA A 195 -8.23 -9.32 -8.92
C ALA A 195 -7.93 -10.66 -8.23
N ARG A 196 -6.94 -11.42 -8.72
CA ARG A 196 -6.47 -12.65 -8.07
C ARG A 196 -5.92 -12.38 -6.67
N SER A 197 -5.13 -11.32 -6.52
CA SER A 197 -4.57 -10.91 -5.23
C SER A 197 -5.68 -10.50 -4.25
N LEU A 198 -6.72 -9.80 -4.73
CA LEU A 198 -7.88 -9.45 -3.93
C LEU A 198 -8.70 -10.68 -3.49
N ALA A 199 -8.86 -11.67 -4.37
CA ALA A 199 -9.54 -12.92 -4.02
C ALA A 199 -8.79 -13.68 -2.92
N GLN A 200 -7.46 -13.82 -3.04
CA GLN A 200 -6.63 -14.41 -1.98
C GLN A 200 -6.73 -13.61 -0.67
N ARG A 201 -6.76 -12.28 -0.74
CA ARG A 201 -6.94 -11.44 0.43
C ARG A 201 -8.30 -11.67 1.11
N ARG A 202 -9.37 -11.94 0.35
CA ARG A 202 -10.70 -12.25 0.92
C ARG A 202 -10.68 -13.53 1.75
N GLU A 203 -9.95 -14.55 1.33
CA GLU A 203 -9.75 -15.77 2.13
C GLU A 203 -9.06 -15.46 3.47
N GLN A 204 -8.12 -14.50 3.46
CA GLN A 204 -7.42 -14.05 4.68
C GLN A 204 -8.27 -13.16 5.59
N ILE A 205 -9.38 -12.59 5.09
CA ILE A 205 -10.34 -11.83 5.92
C ILE A 205 -10.99 -12.76 6.93
N ALA A 206 -11.45 -13.94 6.50
CA ALA A 206 -12.08 -14.92 7.38
C ALA A 206 -11.16 -15.35 8.53
N ALA A 207 -9.88 -15.65 8.23
CA ALA A 207 -8.87 -15.95 9.24
C ALA A 207 -8.62 -14.76 10.19
N GLY A 208 -8.70 -13.52 9.69
CA GLY A 208 -8.59 -12.32 10.51
C GLY A 208 -9.80 -12.13 11.44
N GLU A 209 -11.01 -12.39 10.95
CA GLU A 209 -12.25 -12.32 11.72
C GLU A 209 -12.28 -13.35 12.86
N GLU A 210 -11.76 -14.55 12.63
CA GLU A 210 -11.62 -15.58 13.67
C GLU A 210 -10.72 -15.11 14.82
N ILE A 211 -9.55 -14.53 14.49
CA ILE A 211 -8.65 -13.93 15.50
C ILE A 211 -9.37 -12.80 16.25
N ILE A 212 -10.13 -11.94 15.55
CA ILE A 212 -10.88 -10.85 16.18
C ILE A 212 -11.94 -11.40 17.14
N ALA A 213 -12.71 -12.40 16.71
CA ALA A 213 -13.77 -13.02 17.50
C ALA A 213 -13.23 -13.62 18.82
N GLU A 214 -12.11 -14.33 18.77
CA GLU A 214 -11.42 -14.87 19.95
C GLU A 214 -11.09 -13.75 20.96
N HIS A 215 -10.52 -12.64 20.47
CA HIS A 215 -10.14 -11.52 21.33
C HIS A 215 -11.32 -10.72 21.86
N VAL A 216 -12.40 -10.60 21.09
CA VAL A 216 -13.64 -9.95 21.53
C VAL A 216 -14.29 -10.77 22.65
N SER A 217 -14.40 -12.09 22.49
CA SER A 217 -14.95 -12.98 23.53
C SER A 217 -14.17 -12.87 24.83
N ALA A 218 -12.85 -13.04 24.76
CA ALA A 218 -11.97 -12.94 25.93
C ALA A 218 -11.89 -11.51 26.53
N PHE A 219 -12.28 -10.46 25.80
CA PHE A 219 -12.41 -9.12 26.35
C PHE A 219 -13.75 -8.93 27.08
N ALA A 220 -14.84 -9.41 26.49
CA ALA A 220 -16.17 -9.38 27.10
C ALA A 220 -16.19 -10.12 28.44
N GLU A 221 -15.60 -11.31 28.50
CA GLU A 221 -15.44 -12.08 29.75
C GLU A 221 -14.65 -11.29 30.81
N SER A 222 -13.55 -10.64 30.41
CA SER A 222 -12.73 -9.84 31.33
C SER A 222 -13.47 -8.60 31.88
N LEU A 223 -14.38 -8.01 31.09
CA LEU A 223 -15.23 -6.92 31.55
C LEU A 223 -16.27 -7.41 32.58
N GLN A 224 -16.87 -8.57 32.34
CA GLN A 224 -17.81 -9.18 33.28
C GLN A 224 -17.14 -9.54 34.60
N GLY A 225 -15.97 -10.19 34.55
CA GLY A 225 -15.19 -10.53 35.76
C GLY A 225 -14.72 -9.28 36.54
N GLY A 226 -14.32 -8.22 35.84
CA GLY A 226 -13.94 -6.95 36.46
C GLY A 226 -15.11 -6.23 37.14
N ALA A 227 -16.30 -6.25 36.54
CA ALA A 227 -17.51 -5.67 37.12
C ALA A 227 -17.94 -6.40 38.40
N THR A 228 -17.79 -7.73 38.44
CA THR A 228 -18.07 -8.55 39.64
C THR A 228 -17.07 -8.25 40.76
N ALA A 229 -15.78 -8.15 40.45
CA ALA A 229 -14.75 -7.81 41.44
C ALA A 229 -14.90 -6.40 42.02
N LEU A 230 -15.25 -5.40 41.21
CA LEU A 230 -15.55 -4.03 41.65
C LEU A 230 -16.79 -3.94 42.54
N ARG A 231 -17.82 -4.75 42.27
CA ARG A 231 -19.00 -4.86 43.14
C ARG A 231 -18.66 -5.47 44.48
N HIS A 232 -17.87 -6.54 44.49
CA HIS A 232 -17.40 -7.15 45.74
C HIS A 232 -16.55 -6.18 46.57
N ALA A 233 -15.57 -5.48 45.95
CA ALA A 233 -14.72 -4.52 46.66
C ALA A 233 -15.52 -3.37 47.30
N LYS A 234 -16.53 -2.83 46.61
CA LYS A 234 -17.43 -1.80 47.17
C LYS A 234 -18.31 -2.33 48.30
N MET A 235 -18.68 -3.60 48.28
CA MET A 235 -19.45 -4.22 49.36
C MET A 235 -18.58 -4.41 50.62
N THR A 236 -17.32 -4.79 50.45
CA THR A 236 -16.35 -4.92 51.55
C THR A 236 -16.00 -3.57 52.19
N GLU A 237 -15.90 -2.48 51.41
CA GLU A 237 -15.74 -1.12 51.96
C GLU A 237 -16.97 -0.63 52.73
N HIS A 238 -18.19 -0.97 52.27
CA HIS A 238 -19.42 -0.59 52.97
C HIS A 238 -19.59 -1.34 54.30
N ASP A 239 -19.27 -2.63 54.35
CA ASP A 239 -19.29 -3.43 55.58
C ASP A 239 -18.26 -2.90 56.60
N ALA A 240 -17.05 -2.55 56.15
CA ALA A 240 -16.01 -1.97 57.01
C ALA A 240 -16.36 -0.59 57.59
N LEU A 241 -17.21 0.19 56.92
CA LEU A 241 -17.71 1.48 57.41
C LEU A 241 -18.87 1.33 58.42
N SER A 242 -19.57 0.19 58.41
CA SER A 242 -20.69 -0.11 59.32
C SER A 242 -20.26 -0.67 60.68
N GLU A 243 -19.03 -1.18 60.80
CA GLU A 243 -18.48 -1.74 62.05
C GLU A 243 -17.67 -0.72 62.88
N ALA A 244 -17.63 0.55 62.49
CA ALA A 244 -16.93 1.58 63.26
C ALA A 244 -17.68 1.87 64.60
N PRO A 245 -17.07 1.61 65.78
CA PRO A 245 -17.76 1.82 67.05
C PRO A 245 -18.06 3.30 67.27
N LEU A 246 -19.32 3.61 67.60
CA LEU A 246 -19.73 4.92 68.09
C LEU A 246 -18.86 5.30 69.29
N ARG A 247 -18.03 6.34 69.13
CA ARG A 247 -17.24 6.90 70.23
C ARG A 247 -18.21 7.43 71.29
N PRO A 248 -18.02 7.14 72.59
CA PRO A 248 -18.85 7.71 73.64
C PRO A 248 -18.62 9.22 73.68
N SER A 249 -19.70 9.98 73.71
CA SER A 249 -19.68 11.41 73.97
C SER A 249 -19.24 11.63 75.42
N GLU A 250 -18.07 12.26 75.62
CA GLU A 250 -17.75 12.87 76.91
C GLU A 250 -18.32 14.29 76.96
N SER A 251 -18.89 14.56 78.12
CA SER A 251 -19.72 15.68 78.59
C SER A 251 -19.11 17.08 78.48
#